data_AF-A0A832SPR8-F1
#
_entry.id   AF-A0A832SPR8-F1
#
_cell.length_a   1.000
_cell.length_b   1.000
_cell.length_c   1.000
_cell.angle_alpha   90.00
_cell.angle_beta   90.00
_cell.angle_gamma   90.00
#
_symmetry.space_group_name_H-M   'P 1'
#
loop_
_entity.id
_entity.type
_entity.pdbx_description
1 polymer ?
#
loop_
_entity_poly.entity_id
_entity_poly.type
_entity_poly.pdbx_seq_one_letter_code
_entity_poly.pdbx_strand_id
1 'polypeptide(L)' 'ASYAYVLGNPSDAVPPTGVNSIAHPALNIHGLYTDEVASELKDNGVIPLWEVIPVVAGILAEQ' A
#
# COMPACT_ATOMS: atom_id res chain seq x y z
N ALA A 1 -15.03 8.05 -8.93
CA ALA A 1 -15.01 7.79 -7.48
C ALA A 1 -14.18 6.53 -7.24
N SER A 2 -13.17 6.58 -6.38
CA SER A 2 -12.41 5.37 -6.03
C SER A 2 -13.23 4.47 -5.11
N TYR A 3 -12.91 3.17 -5.05
CA TYR A 3 -13.56 2.23 -4.15
C TYR A 3 -13.44 2.69 -2.68
N ALA A 4 -12.36 3.39 -2.34
CA ALA A 4 -12.13 3.98 -1.02
C ALA A 4 -13.15 5.06 -0.65
N TYR A 5 -13.61 5.86 -1.61
CA TYR A 5 -14.61 6.91 -1.36
C TYR A 5 -15.98 6.33 -0.94
N VAL A 6 -16.30 5.12 -1.43
CA VAL A 6 -17.61 4.48 -1.19
C VAL A 6 -17.56 3.51 0.00
N LEU A 7 -16.46 2.74 0.14
CA LEU A 7 -16.37 1.65 1.13
C LEU A 7 -15.36 1.91 2.25
N GLY A 8 -14.73 3.09 2.27
CA GLY A 8 -13.63 3.41 3.19
C GLY A 8 -12.29 2.95 2.65
N ASN A 9 -11.22 3.62 3.07
CA ASN A 9 -9.87 3.30 2.65
C ASN A 9 -9.30 2.19 3.57
N PRO A 10 -8.94 1.00 3.04
CA PRO A 10 -8.27 -0.05 3.81
C PRO A 10 -6.98 0.40 4.48
N SER A 11 -6.34 1.47 3.99
CA SER A 11 -5.18 2.09 4.64
C SER A 11 -5.52 2.69 6.01
N ASP A 12 -6.77 3.11 6.23
CA ASP A 12 -7.24 3.64 7.52
C ASP A 12 -7.32 2.53 8.59
N ALA A 13 -7.24 1.26 8.20
CA ALA A 13 -7.11 0.13 9.14
C ALA A 13 -5.70 0.03 9.74
N VAL A 14 -4.71 0.75 9.20
CA VAL A 14 -3.36 0.83 9.79
C VAL A 14 -3.45 1.69 11.05
N PRO A 15 -3.19 1.14 12.26
CA PRO A 15 -3.29 1.92 13.48
C PRO A 15 -2.25 3.05 13.53
N PRO A 16 -2.57 4.20 14.15
CA PRO A 16 -1.60 5.26 14.37
C PRO A 16 -0.37 4.75 15.12
N THR A 17 0.80 5.27 14.77
CA THR A 17 2.05 4.88 15.43
C THR A 17 2.03 5.30 16.91
N GLY A 18 2.35 4.36 17.79
CA GLY A 18 2.52 4.57 19.23
C GLY A 18 3.89 4.10 19.73
N VAL A 19 4.11 4.20 21.04
CA VAL A 19 5.41 3.91 21.70
C VAL A 19 5.91 2.48 21.45
N ASN A 20 5.00 1.53 21.19
CA ASN A 20 5.31 0.13 20.94
C ASN A 20 4.95 -0.30 19.51
N SER A 21 4.91 0.64 18.56
CA SER A 21 4.62 0.34 17.15
C SER A 21 5.90 0.05 16.38
N ILE A 22 5.80 -0.88 15.43
CA ILE A 22 6.75 -1.03 14.33
C ILE A 22 6.16 -0.39 13.08
N ALA A 23 7.00 0.16 12.21
CA ALA A 23 6.55 0.75 10.95
C ALA A 23 5.86 -0.32 10.08
N HIS A 24 4.68 -0.02 9.54
CA HIS A 24 3.99 -0.94 8.66
C HIS A 24 4.78 -1.09 7.35
N PRO A 25 5.16 -2.31 6.93
CA PRO A 25 6.19 -2.51 5.91
C PRO A 25 5.76 -2.13 4.48
N ALA A 26 4.45 -2.11 4.20
CA ALA A 26 3.93 -1.73 2.89
C ALA A 26 2.50 -1.19 3.01
N LEU A 27 2.15 -0.14 2.28
CA LEU A 27 0.78 0.36 2.21
C LEU A 27 0.19 0.02 0.84
N ASN A 28 -1.01 -0.54 0.80
CA ASN A 28 -1.68 -0.76 -0.48
C ASN A 28 -2.29 0.56 -0.97
N ILE A 29 -1.67 1.15 -1.99
CA ILE A 29 -2.13 2.42 -2.59
C ILE A 29 -2.90 2.20 -3.91
N HIS A 30 -3.10 0.95 -4.35
CA HIS A 30 -3.74 0.61 -5.62
C HIS A 30 -5.26 0.68 -5.54
N GLY A 31 -5.93 1.33 -6.51
CA GLY A 31 -7.39 1.33 -6.63
C GLY A 31 -8.15 2.06 -5.51
N LEU A 32 -7.42 2.62 -4.54
CA LEU A 32 -7.93 3.35 -3.39
C LEU A 32 -7.78 4.86 -3.57
N TYR A 33 -6.69 5.26 -4.23
CA TYR A 33 -6.37 6.63 -4.58
C TYR A 33 -6.53 6.86 -6.09
N THR A 34 -6.64 8.13 -6.49
CA THR A 34 -6.46 8.47 -7.91
C THR A 34 -5.01 8.26 -8.31
N ASP A 35 -4.74 8.19 -9.61
CA ASP A 35 -3.40 7.98 -10.13
C ASP A 35 -2.42 9.08 -9.66
N GLU A 36 -2.89 10.32 -9.52
CA GLU A 36 -2.08 11.43 -9.03
C GLU A 36 -1.64 11.21 -7.57
N VAL A 37 -2.57 10.86 -6.69
CA VAL A 37 -2.27 10.63 -5.26
C VAL A 37 -1.43 9.37 -5.07
N ALA A 38 -1.67 8.33 -5.86
CA ALA A 38 -0.81 7.14 -5.86
C ALA A 38 0.63 7.49 -6.28
N SER A 39 0.81 8.37 -7.27
CA SER A 39 2.14 8.84 -7.69
C SER A 39 2.85 9.62 -6.58
N GLU A 40 2.16 10.54 -5.90
CA GLU A 40 2.74 11.30 -4.79
C GLU A 40 3.16 10.40 -3.63
N LEU A 41 2.37 9.37 -3.30
CA LEU A 41 2.72 8.43 -2.24
C LEU A 41 3.93 7.57 -2.61
N LYS A 42 4.05 7.18 -3.89
CA LYS A 42 5.27 6.51 -4.40
C LYS A 42 6.50 7.39 -4.23
N ASP A 43 6.40 8.67 -4.58
CA ASP A 43 7.50 9.64 -4.44
C ASP A 43 7.91 9.84 -2.97
N ASN A 44 6.96 9.72 -2.04
CA ASN A 44 7.21 9.77 -0.60
C ASN A 44 7.74 8.44 -0.01
N GLY A 45 8.09 7.47 -0.85
CA GLY A 45 8.73 6.21 -0.45
C GLY A 45 7.75 5.08 -0.10
N VAL A 46 6.46 5.24 -0.38
CA VAL A 46 5.50 4.14 -0.25
C VAL A 46 5.68 3.17 -1.40
N ILE A 47 5.88 1.90 -1.08
CA ILE A 47 6.12 0.88 -2.10
C ILE A 47 4.79 0.34 -2.62
N PRO A 48 4.50 0.45 -3.93
CA PRO A 48 3.28 -0.05 -4.52
C PRO A 48 3.28 -1.58 -4.55
N LEU A 49 2.34 -2.19 -3.83
CA LEU A 49 2.32 -3.64 -3.64
C LEU A 49 2.22 -4.42 -4.96
N TRP A 50 1.55 -3.89 -5.99
CA TRP A 50 1.42 -4.53 -7.30
C TRP A 50 2.73 -4.61 -8.10
N GLU A 51 3.72 -3.77 -7.80
CA GLU A 51 5.06 -3.89 -8.38
C GLU A 51 5.90 -4.92 -7.62
N VAL A 52 5.59 -5.14 -6.33
CA VAL A 52 6.31 -6.08 -5.45
C VAL A 52 5.79 -7.51 -5.56
N ILE A 53 4.47 -7.70 -5.66
CA ILE A 53 3.85 -9.04 -5.69
C ILE A 53 4.46 -9.94 -6.78
N PRO A 54 4.66 -9.50 -8.04
CA PRO A 54 5.26 -10.35 -9.07
C PRO A 54 6.68 -10.79 -8.72
N VAL A 55 7.47 -9.91 -8.10
CA VAL A 55 8.86 -10.19 -7.69
C VAL A 55 8.89 -11.21 -6.56
N VAL A 56 8.08 -11.00 -5.51
CA VAL A 56 7.98 -11.93 -4.37
C VAL A 56 7.41 -13.27 -4.81
N ALA A 57 6.35 -13.26 -5.63
CA ALA A 57 5.77 -14.49 -6.17
C ALA A 57 6.76 -15.27 -7.03
N GLY A 58 7.58 -14.60 -7.83
CA GLY A 58 8.67 -15.24 -8.59
C GLY A 58 9.69 -15.91 -7.67
N ILE A 59 10.17 -15.20 -6.64
CA ILE A 59 11.11 -15.76 -5.65
C ILE A 59 10.52 -17.00 -4.96
N LEU A 60 9.23 -16.98 -4.61
CA LEU A 60 8.55 -18.09 -3.94
C LEU A 60 8.23 -19.27 -4.87
N ALA A 61 8.00 -19.01 -6.15
CA ALA A 61 7.71 -20.04 -7.15
C ALA A 61 8.95 -20.83 -7.59
N GLU A 62 10.15 -20.26 -7.38
CA GLU A 62 11.44 -20.88 -7.71
C GLU A 62 12.12 -21.56 -6.50
N GLN A 63 11.43 -21.68 -5.35
CA GLN A 63 11.90 -22.43 -4.16
C GLN A 63 11.38 -23.86 -4.09
#